data_AF-A0A9J6DUH7-F1
#
_entry.id   AF-A0A9J6DUH7-F1
#
_cell.length_a   1.000
_cell.length_b   1.000
_cell.length_c   1.000
_cell.angle_alpha   90.00
_cell.angle_beta   90.00
_cell.angle_gamma   90.00
#
_symmetry.space_group_name_H-M   'P 1'
#
loop_
_entity.id
_entity.type
_entity.pdbx_description
1 polymer ?
#
loop_
_entity_poly.entity_id
_entity_poly.type
_entity_poly.pdbx_seq_one_letter_code
_entity_poly.pdbx_strand_id
1 'polypeptide(L)'
;MLPTCTTWDDQLWARMRAVVDVCVEQELRTAKKQDRSLGPLPPGYPSDRGTFETVFRDLREAVGTRGKRHQEIAHILQRGVVLGDADALIEEIHYWVVRQVDKTPLLTIRFLVHMALLLRQVGAETSTEAFSELLSIYIHMLVNESHASLVATYAAALKATDPVPKYKQLARPSKLEPQRTGPPPSCRTLRKNKSLQTSKPVYLLDSTVFYCLSGTPLLTSS
;
A
#
# COMPACT_ATOMS: atom_id res chain seq x y z
N MET A 1 -13.42 28.23 -12.59
CA MET A 1 -13.24 27.64 -11.24
C MET A 1 -13.92 28.54 -10.24
N LEU A 2 -14.70 27.98 -9.32
CA LEU A 2 -15.37 28.77 -8.28
C LEU A 2 -14.30 29.51 -7.46
N PRO A 3 -14.46 30.82 -7.19
CA PRO A 3 -13.49 31.61 -6.43
C PRO A 3 -13.30 31.13 -4.96
N THR A 4 -14.13 30.17 -4.51
CA THR A 4 -14.11 29.59 -3.17
C THR A 4 -13.24 28.32 -3.06
N CYS A 5 -12.93 27.63 -4.17
CA CYS A 5 -12.12 26.41 -4.15
C CYS A 5 -10.63 26.76 -4.07
N THR A 6 -10.09 26.84 -2.85
CA THR A 6 -8.71 27.29 -2.63
C THR A 6 -7.74 26.16 -2.30
N THR A 7 -8.23 25.07 -1.71
CA THR A 7 -7.42 23.90 -1.36
C THR A 7 -7.29 22.93 -2.53
N TRP A 8 -6.34 22.00 -2.43
CA TRP A 8 -6.20 20.92 -3.41
C TRP A 8 -7.42 20.00 -3.39
N ASP A 9 -7.91 19.66 -2.19
CA ASP A 9 -9.08 18.80 -2.01
C ASP A 9 -10.35 19.42 -2.59
N ASP A 10 -10.58 20.72 -2.36
CA ASP A 10 -11.75 21.43 -2.91
C ASP A 10 -11.74 21.43 -4.43
N GLN A 11 -10.55 21.66 -5.02
CA GLN A 11 -10.38 21.66 -6.48
C GLN A 11 -10.54 20.25 -7.07
N LEU A 12 -10.02 19.22 -6.39
CA LEU A 12 -10.21 17.83 -6.79
C LEU A 12 -11.69 17.48 -6.76
N TRP A 13 -12.37 17.73 -5.65
CA TRP A 13 -13.78 17.43 -5.45
C TRP A 13 -14.65 18.12 -6.50
N ALA A 14 -14.46 19.42 -6.72
CA ALA A 14 -15.26 20.20 -7.66
C ALA A 14 -15.13 19.67 -9.10
N ARG A 15 -13.90 19.30 -9.50
CA ARG A 15 -13.62 18.75 -10.84
C ARG A 15 -14.19 17.34 -11.02
N MET A 16 -13.97 16.46 -10.04
CA MET A 16 -14.54 15.11 -10.07
C MET A 16 -16.06 15.13 -10.07
N ARG A 17 -16.66 16.03 -9.28
CA ARG A 17 -18.11 16.19 -9.24
C ARG A 17 -18.68 16.60 -10.60
N ALA A 18 -18.03 17.54 -11.29
CA ALA A 18 -18.43 17.94 -12.63
C ALA A 18 -18.41 16.76 -13.62
N VAL A 19 -17.38 15.91 -13.58
CA VAL A 19 -17.31 14.68 -14.41
C VAL A 19 -18.49 13.76 -14.12
N VAL A 20 -18.79 13.51 -12.84
CA VAL A 20 -19.93 12.66 -12.45
C VAL A 20 -21.26 13.26 -12.90
N ASP A 21 -21.46 14.56 -12.70
CA ASP A 21 -22.71 15.24 -13.09
C ASP A 21 -22.91 15.17 -14.62
N VAL A 22 -21.84 15.33 -15.43
CA VAL A 22 -21.89 15.14 -16.89
C VAL A 22 -22.23 13.70 -17.26
N CYS A 23 -21.58 12.71 -16.65
CA CYS A 23 -21.88 11.30 -16.87
C CYS A 23 -23.34 10.98 -16.57
N VAL A 24 -23.86 11.43 -15.44
CA VAL A 24 -25.26 11.20 -15.03
C VAL A 24 -26.23 11.84 -16.01
N GLU A 25 -26.00 13.08 -16.41
CA GLU A 25 -26.88 13.77 -17.38
C GLU A 25 -26.90 13.05 -18.74
N GLN A 26 -25.74 12.55 -19.19
CA GLN A 26 -25.66 11.78 -20.43
C GLN A 26 -26.37 10.43 -20.32
N GLU A 27 -26.17 9.69 -19.23
CA GLU A 27 -26.85 8.41 -18.97
C GLU A 27 -28.36 8.58 -18.84
N LEU A 28 -28.81 9.68 -18.21
CA LEU A 28 -30.22 10.02 -18.16
C LEU A 28 -30.73 10.17 -19.60
N ARG A 29 -30.12 11.03 -20.42
CA ARG A 29 -30.56 11.29 -21.81
C ARG A 29 -30.54 10.08 -22.73
N THR A 30 -29.66 9.11 -22.51
CA THR A 30 -29.60 7.86 -23.29
C THR A 30 -30.55 6.78 -22.78
N ALA A 31 -31.08 6.91 -21.56
CA ALA A 31 -31.95 5.91 -20.97
C ALA A 31 -33.25 5.75 -21.77
N LYS A 32 -33.56 4.51 -22.18
CA LYS A 32 -34.77 4.20 -22.97
C LYS A 32 -36.08 4.35 -22.20
N LYS A 33 -36.03 4.36 -20.87
CA LYS A 33 -37.20 4.46 -19.98
C LYS A 33 -37.22 5.82 -19.29
N GLN A 34 -37.46 6.87 -20.05
CA GLN A 34 -37.70 8.20 -19.49
C GLN A 34 -39.19 8.51 -19.50
N ASP A 35 -39.73 8.68 -18.30
CA ASP A 35 -41.14 9.07 -18.09
C ASP A 35 -41.33 10.60 -18.18
N ARG A 36 -40.22 11.35 -18.18
CA ARG A 36 -40.21 12.82 -18.23
C ARG A 36 -39.39 13.31 -19.42
N SER A 37 -39.94 14.28 -20.14
CA SER A 37 -39.23 14.99 -21.21
C SER A 37 -38.13 15.88 -20.62
N LEU A 38 -36.89 15.73 -21.11
CA LEU A 38 -35.75 16.54 -20.70
C LEU A 38 -35.66 17.82 -21.54
N GLY A 39 -35.41 18.95 -20.87
CA GLY A 39 -35.17 20.24 -21.54
C GLY A 39 -33.86 20.26 -22.35
N PRO A 40 -33.68 21.27 -23.23
CA PRO A 40 -32.42 21.46 -23.95
C PRO A 40 -31.28 21.78 -22.99
N LEU A 41 -30.07 21.29 -23.31
CA LEU A 41 -28.87 21.61 -22.53
C LEU A 41 -28.45 23.08 -22.74
N PRO A 42 -27.85 23.71 -21.72
CA PRO A 42 -27.30 25.06 -21.85
C PRO A 42 -26.23 25.13 -22.97
N PRO A 43 -26.06 26.30 -23.61
CA PRO A 43 -24.98 26.52 -24.56
C PRO A 43 -23.60 26.29 -23.90
N GLY A 44 -22.74 25.50 -24.54
CA GLY A 44 -21.40 25.19 -24.03
C GLY A 44 -21.35 24.08 -22.98
N TYR A 45 -22.43 23.33 -22.78
CA TYR A 45 -22.39 22.13 -21.94
C TYR A 45 -21.40 21.09 -22.52
N PRO A 46 -20.56 20.46 -21.68
CA PRO A 46 -19.58 19.48 -22.14
C PRO A 46 -20.23 18.30 -22.86
N SER A 47 -19.79 18.03 -24.09
CA SER A 47 -20.21 16.86 -24.87
C SER A 47 -19.43 15.61 -24.49
N ASP A 48 -18.19 15.76 -24.03
CA ASP A 48 -17.37 14.68 -23.51
C ASP A 48 -17.64 14.45 -22.02
N ARG A 49 -17.63 13.18 -21.60
CA ARG A 49 -17.75 12.77 -20.19
C ARG A 49 -16.55 13.23 -19.37
N GLY A 50 -15.38 13.31 -19.99
CA GLY A 50 -14.12 13.48 -19.31
C GLY A 50 -13.75 12.23 -18.52
N THR A 51 -12.52 12.21 -18.00
CA THR A 51 -12.01 11.09 -17.22
C THR A 51 -11.29 11.60 -15.98
N PHE A 52 -11.08 10.73 -14.98
CA PHE A 52 -10.37 11.17 -13.77
C PHE A 52 -8.88 11.43 -14.04
N GLU A 53 -8.29 10.81 -15.05
CA GLU A 53 -6.93 11.09 -15.53
C GLU A 53 -6.81 12.55 -16.00
N THR A 54 -7.80 13.04 -16.78
CA THR A 54 -7.80 14.43 -17.23
C THR A 54 -8.00 15.39 -16.07
N VAL A 55 -8.85 15.04 -15.09
CA VAL A 55 -9.02 15.81 -13.86
C VAL A 55 -7.69 15.96 -13.10
N PHE A 56 -6.96 14.86 -12.87
CA PHE A 56 -5.69 14.91 -12.14
C PHE A 56 -4.59 15.64 -12.92
N ARG A 57 -4.55 15.51 -14.24
CA ARG A 57 -3.63 16.28 -15.11
C ARG A 57 -3.91 17.78 -14.97
N ASP A 58 -5.15 18.19 -15.15
CA ASP A 58 -5.52 19.60 -15.11
C ASP A 58 -5.39 20.19 -13.69
N LEU A 59 -5.58 19.36 -12.65
CA LEU A 59 -5.35 19.74 -11.26
C LEU A 59 -3.86 20.00 -11.00
N ARG A 60 -2.98 19.15 -11.53
CA ARG A 60 -1.52 19.35 -11.47
C ARG A 60 -1.10 20.64 -12.18
N GLU A 61 -1.69 20.95 -13.34
CA GLU A 61 -1.41 22.18 -14.09
C GLU A 61 -1.93 23.43 -13.37
N ALA A 62 -3.16 23.39 -12.84
CA ALA A 62 -3.77 24.52 -12.14
C ALA A 62 -3.06 24.85 -10.82
N VAL A 63 -2.54 23.84 -10.13
CA VAL A 63 -1.79 24.00 -8.87
C VAL A 63 -0.30 24.25 -9.13
N GLY A 64 0.17 24.01 -10.36
CA GLY A 64 1.58 24.06 -10.79
C GLY A 64 2.32 25.38 -10.61
N THR A 65 1.61 26.47 -10.26
CA THR A 65 2.21 27.78 -9.93
C THR A 65 2.25 28.09 -8.43
N ARG A 66 1.55 27.33 -7.56
CA ARG A 66 1.33 27.68 -6.14
C ARG A 66 1.92 26.74 -5.09
N GLY A 67 2.69 25.73 -5.49
CA GLY A 67 3.80 25.27 -4.65
C GLY A 67 3.91 23.78 -4.39
N LYS A 68 5.03 23.48 -3.72
CA LYS A 68 5.61 22.20 -3.30
C LYS A 68 4.64 21.19 -2.62
N ARG A 69 3.37 21.55 -2.40
CA ARG A 69 2.33 20.72 -1.75
C ARG A 69 1.80 19.56 -2.60
N HIS A 70 1.93 19.63 -3.93
CA HIS A 70 1.57 18.48 -4.80
C HIS A 70 2.53 17.28 -4.62
N GLN A 71 3.63 17.48 -3.87
CA GLN A 71 4.54 16.40 -3.46
C GLN A 71 4.26 15.93 -2.03
N GLU A 72 3.12 16.24 -1.43
CA GLU A 72 2.70 15.58 -0.20
C GLU A 72 2.33 14.13 -0.52
N ILE A 73 2.90 13.20 0.25
CA ILE A 73 2.71 11.76 0.02
C ILE A 73 1.23 11.34 0.03
N ALA A 74 0.38 12.06 0.77
CA ALA A 74 -1.06 11.84 0.79
C ALA A 74 -1.71 12.05 -0.59
N HIS A 75 -1.33 13.11 -1.32
CA HIS A 75 -1.87 13.38 -2.66
C HIS A 75 -1.40 12.35 -3.69
N ILE A 76 -0.15 11.90 -3.59
CA ILE A 76 0.40 10.81 -4.44
C ILE A 76 -0.43 9.54 -4.24
N LEU A 77 -0.65 9.15 -2.98
CA LEU A 77 -1.44 7.97 -2.62
C LEU A 77 -2.88 8.06 -3.12
N GLN A 78 -3.57 9.18 -2.83
CA GLN A 78 -4.95 9.37 -3.27
C GLN A 78 -5.06 9.31 -4.79
N ARG A 79 -4.13 9.94 -5.52
CA ARG A 79 -4.12 9.89 -6.98
C ARG A 79 -3.91 8.47 -7.50
N GLY A 80 -2.89 7.76 -7.03
CA GLY A 80 -2.60 6.40 -7.49
C GLY A 80 -3.74 5.43 -7.20
N VAL A 81 -4.35 5.52 -6.02
CA VAL A 81 -5.52 4.68 -5.66
C VAL A 81 -6.74 4.99 -6.53
N VAL A 82 -7.04 6.26 -6.79
CA VAL A 82 -8.22 6.63 -7.60
C VAL A 82 -8.03 6.25 -9.07
N LEU A 83 -6.82 6.41 -9.62
CA LEU A 83 -6.53 6.03 -11.00
C LEU A 83 -6.34 4.52 -11.18
N GLY A 84 -6.13 3.78 -10.09
CA GLY A 84 -5.94 2.32 -10.13
C GLY A 84 -4.59 1.89 -10.72
N ASP A 85 -3.65 2.81 -10.90
CA ASP A 85 -2.31 2.54 -11.41
C ASP A 85 -1.36 2.24 -10.24
N ALA A 86 -1.32 0.96 -9.86
CA ALA A 86 -0.50 0.50 -8.76
C ALA A 86 1.00 0.56 -9.07
N ASP A 87 1.38 0.33 -10.32
CA ASP A 87 2.78 0.35 -10.76
C ASP A 87 3.38 1.76 -10.61
N ALA A 88 2.75 2.75 -11.25
CA ALA A 88 3.17 4.14 -11.15
C ALA A 88 3.11 4.66 -9.71
N LEU A 89 2.15 4.18 -8.92
CA LEU A 89 2.05 4.55 -7.50
C LEU A 89 3.28 4.08 -6.71
N ILE A 90 3.72 2.83 -6.89
CA ILE A 90 4.91 2.31 -6.19
C ILE A 90 6.17 3.07 -6.61
N GLU A 91 6.31 3.38 -7.89
CA GLU A 91 7.45 4.16 -8.38
C GLU A 91 7.48 5.57 -7.78
N GLU A 92 6.34 6.26 -7.71
CA GLU A 92 6.26 7.60 -7.13
C GLU A 92 6.49 7.58 -5.62
N ILE A 93 5.96 6.58 -4.90
CA ILE A 93 6.26 6.37 -3.47
C ILE A 93 7.76 6.18 -3.28
N HIS A 94 8.38 5.31 -4.07
CA HIS A 94 9.81 5.05 -4.00
C HIS A 94 10.62 6.32 -4.24
N TYR A 95 10.34 7.05 -5.32
CA TYR A 95 10.99 8.32 -5.64
C TYR A 95 10.82 9.36 -4.52
N TRP A 96 9.63 9.45 -3.92
CA TRP A 96 9.35 10.35 -2.82
C TRP A 96 10.17 10.00 -1.57
N VAL A 97 10.23 8.71 -1.21
CA VAL A 97 10.98 8.23 -0.05
C VAL A 97 12.47 8.46 -0.23
N VAL A 98 13.05 8.13 -1.39
CA VAL A 98 14.49 8.33 -1.66
C VAL A 98 14.89 9.80 -1.51
N ARG A 99 14.03 10.74 -1.92
CA ARG A 99 14.32 12.18 -1.80
C ARG A 99 14.22 12.73 -0.39
N GLN A 100 13.53 12.05 0.52
CA GLN A 100 13.21 12.56 1.85
C GLN A 100 13.50 11.55 2.98
N VAL A 101 14.31 10.53 2.71
CA VAL A 101 14.51 9.39 3.62
C VAL A 101 14.96 9.84 5.01
N ASP A 102 15.91 10.77 5.10
CA ASP A 102 16.45 11.26 6.38
C ASP A 102 15.47 12.12 7.19
N LYS A 103 14.41 12.62 6.54
CA LYS A 103 13.42 13.52 7.15
C LYS A 103 12.08 12.83 7.40
N THR A 104 11.90 11.63 6.87
CA THR A 104 10.63 10.93 6.90
C THR A 104 10.55 10.08 8.16
N PRO A 105 9.50 10.25 9.01
CA PRO A 105 9.32 9.41 10.18
C PRO A 105 9.18 7.93 9.80
N LEU A 106 9.74 7.03 10.62
CA LEU A 106 9.64 5.57 10.41
C LEU A 106 8.19 5.11 10.24
N LEU A 107 7.25 5.71 10.98
CA LEU A 107 5.82 5.41 10.87
C LEU A 107 5.28 5.60 9.45
N THR A 108 5.68 6.68 8.78
CA THR A 108 5.25 6.99 7.41
C THR A 108 5.82 5.96 6.44
N ILE A 109 7.10 5.63 6.56
CA ILE A 109 7.73 4.62 5.69
C ILE A 109 7.10 3.24 5.93
N ARG A 110 6.82 2.89 7.19
CA ARG A 110 6.09 1.67 7.53
C ARG A 110 4.75 1.63 6.79
N PHE A 111 3.96 2.70 6.85
CA PHE A 111 2.68 2.76 6.16
C PHE A 111 2.83 2.57 4.64
N LEU A 112 3.81 3.23 4.01
CA LEU A 112 4.05 3.13 2.57
C LEU A 112 4.45 1.71 2.14
N VAL A 113 5.33 1.06 2.89
CA VAL A 113 5.72 -0.34 2.64
C VAL A 113 4.53 -1.28 2.77
N HIS A 114 3.68 -1.08 3.78
CA HIS A 114 2.51 -1.93 3.97
C HIS A 114 1.47 -1.71 2.87
N MET A 115 1.33 -0.46 2.38
CA MET A 115 0.50 -0.19 1.21
C MET A 115 1.02 -0.97 -0.01
N ALA A 116 2.33 -0.95 -0.24
CA ALA A 116 2.94 -1.68 -1.35
C ALA A 116 2.78 -3.21 -1.21
N LEU A 117 2.92 -3.75 0.00
CA LEU A 117 2.64 -5.15 0.29
C LEU A 117 1.17 -5.51 0.04
N LEU A 118 0.25 -4.65 0.47
CA LEU A 118 -1.19 -4.84 0.28
C LEU A 118 -1.55 -4.87 -1.21
N LEU A 119 -1.04 -3.92 -1.99
CA LEU A 119 -1.28 -3.85 -3.45
C LEU A 119 -0.87 -5.16 -4.14
N ARG A 120 0.27 -5.73 -3.76
CA ARG A 120 0.70 -7.03 -4.28
C ARG A 120 -0.15 -8.19 -3.81
N GLN A 121 -0.58 -8.16 -2.55
CA GLN A 121 -1.44 -9.21 -1.99
C GLN A 121 -2.81 -9.25 -2.67
N VAL A 122 -3.34 -8.11 -3.11
CA VAL A 122 -4.58 -8.05 -3.91
C VAL A 122 -4.36 -8.36 -5.39
N GLY A 123 -3.14 -8.68 -5.81
CA GLY A 123 -2.79 -9.06 -7.18
C GLY A 123 -2.57 -7.89 -8.13
N ALA A 124 -2.32 -6.68 -7.62
CA ALA A 124 -1.98 -5.55 -8.48
C ALA A 124 -0.56 -5.71 -9.07
N GLU A 125 -0.43 -5.42 -10.36
CA GLU A 125 0.87 -5.35 -11.04
C GLU A 125 1.66 -4.16 -10.47
N THR A 126 2.84 -4.44 -9.93
CA THR A 126 3.70 -3.42 -9.29
C THR A 126 5.16 -3.64 -9.64
N SER A 127 5.88 -2.54 -9.81
CA SER A 127 7.31 -2.52 -10.13
C SER A 127 8.08 -3.30 -9.07
N THR A 128 8.74 -4.36 -9.53
CA THR A 128 9.47 -5.26 -8.65
C THR A 128 10.73 -4.63 -8.10
N GLU A 129 11.36 -3.77 -8.90
CA GLU A 129 12.56 -3.02 -8.54
C GLU A 129 12.23 -1.96 -7.49
N ALA A 130 11.26 -1.07 -7.78
CA ALA A 130 10.86 -0.01 -6.88
C ALA A 130 10.33 -0.55 -5.53
N PHE A 131 9.56 -1.64 -5.57
CA PHE A 131 9.12 -2.32 -4.35
C PHE A 131 10.30 -2.85 -3.52
N SER A 132 11.25 -3.54 -4.18
CA SER A 132 12.38 -4.18 -3.49
C SER A 132 13.30 -3.14 -2.85
N GLU A 133 13.53 -2.02 -3.53
CA GLU A 133 14.30 -0.89 -3.00
C GLU A 133 13.58 -0.22 -1.84
N LEU A 134 12.27 0.05 -1.96
CA LEU A 134 11.45 0.60 -0.88
C LEU A 134 11.47 -0.28 0.38
N LEU A 135 11.34 -1.60 0.20
CA LEU A 135 11.39 -2.57 1.30
C LEU A 135 12.79 -2.63 1.92
N SER A 136 13.84 -2.56 1.10
CA SER A 136 15.22 -2.51 1.58
C SER A 136 15.47 -1.29 2.47
N ILE A 137 15.06 -0.09 2.04
CA ILE A 137 15.17 1.17 2.81
C ILE A 137 14.53 0.99 4.19
N TYR A 138 13.33 0.42 4.23
CA TYR A 138 12.64 0.21 5.50
C TYR A 138 13.36 -0.79 6.42
N ILE A 139 13.89 -1.89 5.88
CA ILE A 139 14.67 -2.85 6.69
C ILE A 139 15.92 -2.18 7.25
N HIS A 140 16.62 -1.37 6.45
CA HIS A 140 17.78 -0.59 6.92
C HIS A 140 17.43 0.33 8.09
N MET A 141 16.28 1.00 8.04
CA MET A 141 15.81 1.84 9.15
C MET A 141 15.46 1.02 10.39
N LEU A 142 14.82 -0.14 10.24
CA LEU A 142 14.52 -1.05 11.37
C LEU A 142 15.77 -1.55 12.07
N VAL A 143 16.85 -1.81 11.31
CA VAL A 143 18.15 -2.21 11.87
C VAL A 143 18.74 -1.06 12.69
N ASN A 144 18.69 0.17 12.17
CA ASN A 144 19.19 1.35 12.86
C ASN A 144 18.42 1.64 14.17
N GLU A 145 17.11 1.42 14.18
CA GLU A 145 16.25 1.58 15.37
C GLU A 145 16.20 0.35 16.28
N SER A 146 17.05 -0.67 16.05
CA SER A 146 17.20 -1.89 16.87
C SER A 146 15.98 -2.83 16.92
N HIS A 147 15.09 -2.76 15.94
CA HIS A 147 13.90 -3.62 15.83
C HIS A 147 14.19 -4.95 15.10
N ALA A 148 15.12 -5.74 15.62
CA ALA A 148 15.65 -6.95 14.98
C ALA A 148 14.62 -8.07 14.72
N SER A 149 13.57 -8.18 15.55
CA SER A 149 12.52 -9.20 15.38
C SER A 149 11.72 -9.02 14.08
N LEU A 150 11.50 -7.78 13.67
CA LEU A 150 10.70 -7.43 12.49
C LEU A 150 11.49 -7.59 11.19
N VAL A 151 12.81 -7.41 11.25
CA VAL A 151 13.72 -7.52 10.08
C VAL A 151 13.58 -8.88 9.40
N ALA A 152 13.46 -9.96 10.17
CA ALA A 152 13.33 -11.31 9.62
C ALA A 152 12.07 -11.49 8.75
N THR A 153 10.94 -10.92 9.18
CA THR A 153 9.65 -10.99 8.47
C THR A 153 9.70 -10.23 7.15
N TYR A 154 10.18 -8.99 7.17
CA TYR A 154 10.27 -8.18 5.94
C TYR A 154 11.34 -8.70 4.98
N ALA A 155 12.45 -9.24 5.49
CA ALA A 155 13.47 -9.88 4.66
C ALA A 155 12.94 -11.16 3.97
N ALA A 156 12.01 -11.90 4.59
CA ALA A 156 11.34 -13.03 3.96
C ALA A 156 10.43 -12.57 2.80
N ALA A 157 9.69 -11.48 2.98
CA ALA A 157 8.86 -10.88 1.92
C ALA A 157 9.69 -10.40 0.72
N LEU A 158 10.90 -9.87 0.97
CA LEU A 158 11.83 -9.49 -0.09
C LEU A 158 12.33 -10.71 -0.89
N LYS A 159 12.71 -11.79 -0.21
CA LYS A 159 13.18 -13.04 -0.87
C LYS A 159 12.12 -13.71 -1.74
N ALA A 160 10.86 -13.57 -1.38
CA ALA A 160 9.74 -14.07 -2.18
C ALA A 160 9.57 -13.26 -3.49
N THR A 161 10.10 -12.04 -3.52
CA THR A 161 9.98 -11.11 -4.66
C THR A 161 11.19 -11.17 -5.59
N ASP A 162 12.41 -11.32 -5.06
CA ASP A 162 13.65 -11.28 -5.85
C ASP A 162 14.65 -12.38 -5.42
N PRO A 163 15.08 -13.28 -6.33
CA PRO A 163 16.00 -14.36 -6.01
C PRO A 163 17.50 -14.01 -6.14
N VAL A 164 18.01 -12.81 -5.79
CA VAL A 164 19.49 -12.54 -5.84
C VAL A 164 20.03 -11.56 -4.74
N PRO A 165 21.36 -11.41 -4.51
CA PRO A 165 22.06 -11.69 -3.26
C PRO A 165 22.33 -10.49 -2.34
N LYS A 166 21.86 -9.27 -2.68
CA LYS A 166 22.20 -8.00 -1.97
C LYS A 166 21.86 -8.03 -0.48
N TYR A 167 20.81 -8.76 -0.10
CA TYR A 167 20.32 -8.84 1.28
C TYR A 167 21.09 -9.83 2.17
N LYS A 168 21.93 -10.75 1.63
CA LYS A 168 22.74 -11.67 2.46
C LYS A 168 23.70 -10.90 3.39
N GLN A 169 24.08 -9.69 2.98
CA GLN A 169 24.91 -8.79 3.78
C GLN A 169 24.16 -8.17 4.95
N LEU A 170 22.84 -7.98 4.81
CA LEU A 170 21.97 -7.39 5.83
C LEU A 170 21.54 -8.42 6.90
N ALA A 171 21.39 -9.68 6.51
CA ALA A 171 21.08 -10.79 7.41
C ALA A 171 22.33 -11.35 8.13
N ARG A 172 23.53 -10.80 7.91
CA ARG A 172 24.67 -11.12 8.77
C ARG A 172 24.37 -10.52 10.14
N PRO A 173 24.26 -11.32 11.21
CA PRO A 173 24.15 -10.76 12.54
C PRO A 173 25.41 -9.91 12.75
N SER A 174 25.22 -8.60 12.97
CA SER A 174 26.22 -7.83 13.69
C SER A 174 26.52 -8.64 14.94
N LYS A 175 27.81 -8.91 15.21
CA LYS A 175 28.24 -9.55 16.44
C LYS A 175 27.75 -8.70 17.62
N LEU A 176 26.53 -8.96 18.08
CA LEU A 176 26.20 -8.80 19.48
C LEU A 176 27.02 -9.86 20.17
N GLU A 177 28.11 -9.42 20.80
CA GLU A 177 28.82 -10.26 21.75
C GLU A 177 27.81 -10.90 22.70
N PRO A 178 27.78 -12.24 22.81
CA PRO A 178 27.04 -12.86 23.87
C PRO A 178 27.84 -12.65 25.16
N GLN A 179 27.45 -11.67 25.99
CA GLN A 179 27.72 -11.74 27.42
C GLN A 179 26.94 -12.95 27.99
N ARG A 180 27.49 -14.15 27.80
CA ARG A 180 27.13 -15.36 28.56
C ARG A 180 27.99 -15.38 29.81
N THR A 181 27.49 -14.81 30.90
CA THR A 181 27.94 -15.19 32.24
C THR A 181 27.00 -16.29 32.74
N GLY A 182 27.55 -17.48 32.96
CA GLY A 182 26.88 -18.57 33.69
C GLY A 182 26.81 -19.89 32.91
N PRO A 183 27.23 -21.02 33.51
CA PRO A 183 27.10 -22.34 32.90
C PRO A 183 25.63 -22.75 32.80
N PRO A 184 25.24 -23.50 31.74
CA PRO A 184 23.86 -23.90 31.54
C PRO A 184 23.40 -24.89 32.63
N PRO A 185 22.19 -24.75 33.20
CA PRO A 185 21.60 -25.79 34.02
C PRO A 185 21.30 -27.02 33.14
N SER A 186 21.69 -28.17 33.66
CA SER A 186 21.49 -29.51 33.09
C SER A 186 20.06 -29.71 32.53
N CYS A 187 19.98 -30.05 31.24
CA CYS A 187 18.73 -30.48 30.61
C CYS A 187 18.22 -31.78 31.24
N ARG A 188 17.29 -31.65 32.19
CA ARG A 188 16.45 -32.76 32.66
C ARG A 188 15.49 -33.14 31.53
N THR A 189 15.63 -34.36 31.03
CA THR A 189 14.69 -35.01 30.10
C THR A 189 13.30 -35.09 30.73
N LEU A 190 12.35 -34.28 30.24
CA LEU A 190 10.94 -34.37 30.61
C LEU A 190 10.26 -35.49 29.83
N ARG A 191 10.11 -36.59 30.57
CA ARG A 191 9.30 -37.78 30.35
C ARG A 191 7.88 -37.40 29.90
N LYS A 192 7.42 -37.99 28.79
CA LYS A 192 6.03 -37.91 28.30
C LYS A 192 5.08 -38.44 29.39
N ASN A 193 4.05 -37.67 29.74
CA ASN A 193 2.85 -38.22 30.37
C ASN A 193 1.59 -37.60 29.75
N LYS A 194 0.77 -38.47 29.18
CA LYS A 194 -0.61 -38.21 28.75
C LYS A 194 -1.51 -38.18 29.99
N SER A 195 -2.40 -37.18 30.11
CA SER A 195 -3.82 -37.36 30.49
C SER A 195 -4.54 -36.00 30.65
N LEU A 196 -5.70 -35.93 29.97
CA LEU A 196 -6.97 -35.26 30.27
C LEU A 196 -7.00 -34.12 31.32
N GLN A 197 -7.53 -32.93 30.98
CA GLN A 197 -8.98 -32.59 31.01
C GLN A 197 -9.21 -31.05 30.93
N THR A 198 -10.00 -30.64 29.94
CA THR A 198 -11.06 -29.61 29.94
C THR A 198 -10.94 -28.33 30.81
N SER A 199 -10.79 -27.17 30.16
CA SER A 199 -11.62 -25.97 30.41
C SER A 199 -11.45 -24.92 29.28
N LYS A 200 -12.49 -24.12 29.05
CA LYS A 200 -12.81 -23.30 27.86
C LYS A 200 -11.83 -22.13 27.59
N PRO A 201 -11.76 -21.61 26.34
CA PRO A 201 -10.88 -20.51 25.98
C PRO A 201 -11.47 -19.14 26.33
N VAL A 202 -10.65 -18.27 26.91
CA VAL A 202 -10.83 -16.82 26.90
C VAL A 202 -10.28 -16.30 25.58
N TYR A 203 -11.13 -15.65 24.79
CA TYR A 203 -10.73 -15.02 23.53
C TYR A 203 -9.86 -13.78 23.82
N LEU A 204 -8.57 -13.89 23.54
CA LEU A 204 -7.71 -12.74 23.26
C LEU A 204 -7.38 -12.79 21.77
N LEU A 205 -7.83 -11.75 21.06
CA LEU A 205 -7.51 -11.49 19.66
C LEU A 205 -6.00 -11.30 19.53
N ASP A 206 -5.30 -12.35 19.13
CA ASP A 206 -3.95 -12.26 18.61
C ASP A 206 -4.03 -12.38 17.08
N SER A 207 -3.65 -11.31 16.40
CA SER A 207 -3.68 -11.14 14.95
C SER A 207 -2.62 -11.97 14.25
N THR A 208 -2.71 -13.30 14.37
CA THR A 208 -1.89 -14.25 13.63
C THR A 208 -2.78 -15.09 12.73
N VAL A 209 -3.09 -14.56 11.54
CA VAL A 209 -3.56 -15.37 10.42
C VAL A 209 -2.80 -14.95 9.17
N PHE A 210 -1.58 -15.47 9.03
CA PHE A 210 -0.96 -15.74 7.75
C PHE A 210 -0.91 -17.26 7.62
N TYR A 211 -1.94 -17.85 7.01
CA TYR A 211 -1.88 -19.23 6.55
C TYR A 211 -1.73 -19.24 5.03
N CYS A 212 -0.62 -19.85 4.60
CA CYS A 212 -0.35 -20.26 3.25
C CYS A 212 -1.49 -21.14 2.70
N LEU A 213 -2.15 -20.70 1.64
CA LEU A 213 -2.81 -21.59 0.71
C LEU A 213 -1.79 -22.03 -0.35
N SER A 214 -0.96 -23.02 -0.02
CA SER A 214 -0.26 -23.81 -1.04
C SER A 214 -1.09 -25.07 -1.30
N GLY A 215 -2.01 -24.98 -2.26
CA GLY A 215 -2.72 -26.14 -2.79
C GLY A 215 -1.74 -27.05 -3.53
N THR A 216 -1.42 -28.19 -2.95
CA THR A 216 -0.93 -29.37 -3.68
C THR A 216 -2.12 -30.31 -3.85
N PRO A 217 -2.47 -30.74 -5.08
CA PRO A 217 -3.41 -31.84 -5.26
C PRO A 217 -2.64 -33.17 -5.25
N LEU A 218 -2.94 -34.04 -4.29
CA LEU A 218 -2.58 -35.46 -4.35
C LEU A 218 -3.83 -36.29 -4.71
N LEU A 219 -3.73 -36.93 -5.87
CA LEU A 219 -4.21 -38.27 -6.23
C LEU A 219 -5.72 -38.56 -6.24
N THR A 220 -6.20 -39.02 -7.41
CA THR A 220 -7.10 -40.17 -7.44
C THR A 220 -6.63 -41.18 -8.49
N SER A 221 -6.59 -42.43 -8.06
CA SER A 221 -6.41 -43.64 -8.84
C SER A 221 -7.78 -44.11 -9.32
N SER A 222 -7.84 -44.60 -10.56
CA SER A 222 -8.66 -45.71 -11.03
C SER A 222 -8.05 -46.21 -12.34
#